data_AF-A0AAE3M985-F1
#
_entry.id   AF-A0AAE3M985-F1
#
_cell.length_a   1.000
_cell.length_b   1.000
_cell.length_c   1.000
_cell.angle_alpha   90.00
_cell.angle_beta   90.00
_cell.angle_gamma   90.00
#
_symmetry.space_group_name_H-M   'P 1'
#
loop_
_entity.id
_entity.type
_entity.pdbx_description
1 polymer ?
#
loop_
_entity_poly.entity_id
_entity_poly.type
_entity_poly.pdbx_seq_one_letter_code
_entity_poly.pdbx_strand_id
1 'polypeptide(L)'
;MGKKIIKIVFIGLIIGLVSCSKPLVNQHLTDYVNPFIGTTTLWDSTDLGFQPTRRAWGAEAYPGATLPNSMVQVTPVTQWRSGSGYQYEDTVIYAFAHTSKGHWNLCYAPFIGVSGQVNPSNYSSAYTHEKESAAPGYYQVYLDKYDINAEVTSTLRCAFHKYTFKPG
;
A
#
# COMPACT_ATOMS: atom_id res chain seq x y z
N MET A 1 -33.91 49.40 -28.46
CA MET A 1 -34.00 48.51 -27.27
C MET A 1 -33.70 47.03 -27.58
N GLY A 2 -34.11 46.49 -28.73
CA GLY A 2 -33.99 45.04 -29.03
C GLY A 2 -32.58 44.42 -29.13
N LYS A 3 -31.55 45.15 -29.59
CA LYS A 3 -30.20 44.58 -29.75
C LYS A 3 -29.49 44.22 -28.43
N LYS A 4 -29.81 44.90 -27.33
CA LYS A 4 -29.28 44.58 -25.98
C LYS A 4 -29.92 43.32 -25.41
N ILE A 5 -31.22 43.14 -25.61
CA ILE A 5 -31.97 41.95 -25.15
C ILE A 5 -31.47 40.70 -25.87
N ILE A 6 -31.25 40.78 -27.19
CA ILE A 6 -30.70 39.66 -27.98
C ILE A 6 -29.31 39.25 -27.49
N LYS A 7 -28.43 40.21 -27.17
CA LYS A 7 -27.10 39.91 -26.59
C LYS A 7 -27.19 39.23 -25.22
N ILE A 8 -28.11 39.69 -24.35
CA ILE A 8 -28.29 39.10 -23.01
C ILE A 8 -28.81 37.66 -23.12
N VAL A 9 -29.76 37.41 -24.02
CA VAL A 9 -30.28 36.06 -24.28
C VAL A 9 -29.18 35.16 -24.85
N PHE A 10 -28.35 35.66 -25.77
CA PHE A 10 -27.25 34.89 -26.36
C PHE A 10 -26.16 34.55 -25.33
N ILE A 11 -25.81 35.49 -24.44
CA ILE A 11 -24.85 35.26 -23.35
C ILE A 11 -25.41 34.28 -22.32
N GLY A 12 -26.70 34.39 -21.97
CA GLY A 12 -27.37 33.44 -21.09
C GLY A 12 -27.42 32.03 -21.68
N LEU A 13 -27.63 31.90 -22.99
CA LEU A 13 -27.62 30.62 -23.69
C LEU A 13 -26.22 29.98 -23.71
N ILE A 14 -25.17 30.77 -23.91
CA ILE A 14 -23.77 30.30 -23.85
C ILE A 14 -23.39 29.85 -22.44
N ILE A 15 -23.77 30.59 -21.40
CA ILE A 15 -23.52 30.20 -19.99
C ILE A 15 -24.28 28.92 -19.63
N GLY A 16 -25.52 28.77 -20.10
CA GLY A 16 -26.32 27.55 -19.92
C GLY A 16 -25.71 26.32 -20.60
N LEU A 17 -25.08 26.48 -21.76
CA LEU A 17 -24.41 25.39 -22.49
C LEU A 17 -23.09 24.95 -21.85
N VAL A 18 -22.34 25.86 -21.21
CA VAL A 18 -21.05 25.54 -20.56
C VAL A 18 -21.25 24.91 -19.18
N SER A 19 -22.35 25.24 -18.48
CA SER A 19 -22.61 24.77 -17.11
C SER A 19 -23.00 23.28 -16.99
N CYS A 20 -23.18 22.57 -18.11
CA CYS A 20 -23.55 21.14 -18.12
C CYS A 20 -22.40 20.21 -18.53
N SER A 21 -21.16 20.66 -18.37
CA SER A 21 -19.98 19.81 -18.54
C SER A 21 -19.55 19.31 -17.16
N LYS A 22 -20.12 18.19 -16.68
CA LYS A 22 -19.43 17.47 -15.59
C LYS A 22 -18.09 17.00 -16.17
N PRO A 23 -16.93 17.37 -15.59
CA PRO A 23 -15.69 16.76 -16.03
C PRO A 23 -15.86 15.25 -15.89
N LEU A 24 -15.55 14.52 -16.95
CA LEU A 24 -15.38 13.07 -16.87
C LEU A 24 -14.20 12.85 -15.92
N VAL A 25 -14.50 12.69 -14.63
CA VAL A 25 -13.52 12.23 -13.65
C VAL A 25 -13.28 10.76 -14.03
N ASN A 26 -12.19 10.53 -14.76
CA ASN A 26 -11.71 9.20 -15.08
C ASN A 26 -11.14 8.62 -13.78
N GLN A 27 -12.01 8.17 -12.88
CA GLN A 27 -11.59 7.50 -11.66
C GLN A 27 -11.09 6.11 -12.04
N HIS A 28 -9.85 5.80 -11.67
CA HIS A 28 -9.33 4.48 -11.87
C HIS A 28 -9.95 3.57 -10.81
N LEU A 29 -10.48 2.41 -11.20
CA LEU A 29 -11.11 1.48 -10.24
C LEU A 29 -10.14 1.04 -9.13
N THR A 30 -8.84 1.10 -9.40
CA THR A 30 -7.77 0.84 -8.44
C THR A 30 -7.73 1.83 -7.28
N ASP A 31 -8.25 3.04 -7.46
CA ASP A 31 -8.26 4.09 -6.44
C ASP A 31 -9.18 3.73 -5.25
N TYR A 32 -10.09 2.79 -5.46
CA TYR A 32 -10.98 2.26 -4.42
C TYR A 32 -10.36 1.13 -3.60
N VAL A 33 -9.24 0.57 -4.05
CA VAL A 33 -8.63 -0.59 -3.39
C VAL A 33 -7.77 -0.11 -2.24
N ASN A 34 -8.07 -0.57 -1.03
CA ASN A 34 -7.20 -0.41 0.13
C ASN A 34 -6.48 -1.75 0.42
N PRO A 35 -5.18 -1.89 0.11
CA PRO A 35 -4.42 -3.13 0.33
C PRO A 35 -4.23 -3.51 1.81
N PHE A 36 -4.54 -2.62 2.75
CA PHE A 36 -4.46 -2.89 4.18
C PHE A 36 -5.69 -3.61 4.75
N ILE A 37 -6.78 -3.72 4.00
CA ILE A 37 -7.97 -4.44 4.46
C ILE A 37 -7.62 -5.93 4.64
N GLY A 38 -7.91 -6.47 5.83
CA GLY A 38 -7.58 -7.86 6.17
C GLY A 38 -6.11 -8.09 6.52
N THR A 39 -5.36 -7.05 6.86
CA THR A 39 -3.96 -7.16 7.32
C THR A 39 -3.81 -7.05 8.84
N THR A 40 -4.86 -6.64 9.55
CA THR A 40 -4.88 -6.52 11.02
C THR A 40 -5.54 -7.75 11.64
N THR A 41 -5.07 -8.15 12.82
CA THR A 41 -5.84 -9.10 13.62
C THR A 41 -6.98 -8.44 14.39
N LEU A 42 -8.11 -9.13 14.47
CA LEU A 42 -9.22 -8.76 15.35
C LEU A 42 -8.98 -9.30 16.76
N TRP A 43 -9.12 -8.43 17.76
CA TRP A 43 -8.95 -8.78 19.19
C TRP A 43 -10.21 -8.53 20.01
N ASP A 44 -11.10 -7.65 19.53
CA ASP A 44 -12.29 -7.27 20.27
C ASP A 44 -13.35 -8.38 20.24
N SER A 45 -13.82 -8.78 21.42
CA SER A 45 -14.82 -9.85 21.55
C SER A 45 -16.19 -9.45 21.00
N THR A 46 -16.47 -8.15 20.89
CA THR A 46 -17.67 -7.59 20.26
C THR A 46 -17.61 -7.82 18.75
N ASP A 47 -16.47 -7.52 18.12
CA ASP A 47 -16.26 -7.74 16.69
C ASP A 47 -16.23 -9.24 16.34
N LEU A 48 -15.65 -10.06 17.23
CA LEU A 48 -15.52 -11.50 17.05
C LEU A 48 -16.79 -12.28 17.37
N GLY A 49 -17.67 -11.75 18.24
CA GLY A 49 -18.83 -12.47 18.76
C GLY A 49 -18.50 -13.60 19.75
N PHE A 50 -17.24 -13.73 20.16
CA PHE A 50 -16.77 -14.67 21.19
C PHE A 50 -15.54 -14.10 21.89
N GLN A 51 -15.23 -14.62 23.09
CA GLN A 51 -14.01 -14.28 23.83
C GLN A 51 -12.84 -15.10 23.29
N PRO A 52 -11.86 -14.49 22.59
CA PRO A 52 -10.75 -15.25 22.03
C PRO A 52 -9.80 -15.73 23.12
N THR A 53 -9.47 -17.03 23.13
CA THR A 53 -8.42 -17.60 24.00
C THR A 53 -7.03 -17.52 23.39
N ARG A 54 -6.96 -17.15 22.10
CA ARG A 54 -5.75 -17.00 21.29
C ARG A 54 -6.01 -15.96 20.21
N ARG A 55 -4.94 -15.48 19.57
CA ARG A 55 -5.00 -14.58 18.42
C ARG A 55 -6.01 -15.09 17.38
N ALA A 56 -7.03 -14.29 17.08
CA ALA A 56 -8.00 -14.60 16.03
C ALA A 56 -7.36 -14.37 14.65
N TRP A 57 -7.91 -15.00 13.61
CA TRP A 57 -7.34 -14.86 12.27
C TRP A 57 -7.93 -13.63 11.58
N GLY A 58 -7.06 -12.70 11.18
CA GLY A 58 -7.44 -11.44 10.54
C GLY A 58 -7.41 -11.51 9.02
N ALA A 59 -8.06 -12.51 8.40
CA ALA A 59 -8.04 -12.82 6.97
C ALA A 59 -6.66 -13.20 6.35
N GLU A 60 -5.55 -12.79 6.98
CA GLU A 60 -4.18 -13.07 6.51
C GLU A 60 -3.90 -12.49 5.11
N ALA A 61 -4.42 -11.29 4.84
CA ALA A 61 -4.01 -10.50 3.69
C ALA A 61 -2.68 -9.79 3.97
N TYR A 62 -2.12 -9.16 2.93
CA TYR A 62 -0.87 -8.41 3.02
C TYR A 62 -0.89 -7.25 2.01
N PRO A 63 -0.26 -6.10 2.32
CA PRO A 63 -0.29 -4.92 1.47
C PRO A 63 0.82 -4.92 0.41
N GLY A 64 1.16 -6.10 -0.13
CA GLY A 64 2.31 -6.25 -1.02
C GLY A 64 2.04 -5.86 -2.47
N ALA A 65 3.10 -5.48 -3.17
CA ALA A 65 3.03 -5.11 -4.59
C ALA A 65 2.88 -6.35 -5.48
N THR A 66 1.71 -6.47 -6.11
CA THR A 66 1.30 -7.65 -6.88
C THR A 66 0.47 -7.25 -8.10
N LEU A 67 0.73 -7.87 -9.25
CA LEU A 67 -0.19 -7.88 -10.40
C LEU A 67 -1.14 -9.07 -10.31
N PRO A 68 -2.33 -9.02 -10.95
CA PRO A 68 -3.24 -10.16 -11.01
C PRO A 68 -2.53 -11.42 -11.52
N ASN A 69 -2.59 -12.50 -10.74
CA ASN A 69 -1.99 -13.80 -11.04
C ASN A 69 -0.46 -13.75 -11.27
N SER A 70 0.26 -12.81 -10.64
CA SER A 70 1.71 -12.74 -10.78
C SER A 70 2.41 -13.92 -10.13
N MET A 71 3.47 -14.39 -10.80
CA MET A 71 4.40 -15.39 -10.26
C MET A 71 5.23 -14.79 -9.13
N VAL A 72 5.61 -13.51 -9.26
CA VAL A 72 6.34 -12.75 -8.23
C VAL A 72 5.39 -11.74 -7.59
N GLN A 73 5.32 -11.82 -6.26
CA GLN A 73 4.55 -10.94 -5.38
C GLN A 73 5.54 -10.41 -4.35
N VAL A 74 5.61 -9.10 -4.14
CA VAL A 74 6.60 -8.50 -3.22
C VAL A 74 5.90 -8.07 -1.95
N THR A 75 6.25 -8.70 -0.84
CA THR A 75 5.53 -8.53 0.43
C THR A 75 6.44 -7.88 1.48
N PRO A 76 6.03 -6.79 2.12
CA PRO A 76 6.68 -6.34 3.35
C PRO A 76 6.51 -7.41 4.43
N VAL A 77 7.58 -7.71 5.15
CA VAL A 77 7.56 -8.68 6.25
C VAL A 77 7.75 -7.94 7.56
N THR A 78 6.74 -7.99 8.42
CA THR A 78 6.78 -7.41 9.77
C THR A 78 7.01 -8.46 10.84
N GLN A 79 6.67 -9.72 10.58
CA GLN A 79 6.90 -10.82 11.51
C GLN A 79 7.17 -12.11 10.77
N TRP A 80 8.36 -12.69 10.97
CA TRP A 80 8.66 -14.03 10.48
C TRP A 80 7.74 -15.05 11.13
N ARG A 81 7.26 -16.03 10.35
CA ARG A 81 6.37 -17.10 10.82
C ARG A 81 4.98 -16.63 11.28
N SER A 82 4.55 -15.43 10.88
CA SER A 82 3.13 -15.01 10.93
C SER A 82 2.37 -15.55 9.71
N GLY A 83 1.03 -15.54 9.66
CA GLY A 83 0.29 -16.15 8.53
C GLY A 83 0.71 -15.56 7.17
N SER A 84 0.43 -14.28 6.96
CA SER A 84 0.78 -13.58 5.71
C SER A 84 2.21 -13.02 5.63
N GLY A 85 2.92 -12.97 6.76
CA GLY A 85 4.23 -12.30 6.88
C GLY A 85 4.14 -10.83 7.30
N TYR A 86 2.96 -10.21 7.14
CA TYR A 86 2.67 -8.83 7.50
C TYR A 86 1.51 -8.80 8.51
N GLN A 87 1.60 -7.98 9.54
CA GLN A 87 0.49 -7.69 10.45
C GLN A 87 0.46 -6.18 10.66
N TYR A 88 -0.71 -5.57 10.48
CA TYR A 88 -0.86 -4.12 10.51
C TYR A 88 -0.37 -3.52 11.84
N GLU A 89 -0.64 -4.19 12.95
CA GLU A 89 -0.26 -3.78 14.30
C GLU A 89 1.24 -3.87 14.63
N ASP A 90 2.05 -4.48 13.75
CA ASP A 90 3.50 -4.56 13.97
C ASP A 90 4.19 -3.22 13.64
N THR A 91 5.34 -2.96 14.27
CA THR A 91 6.04 -1.66 14.18
C THR A 91 7.41 -1.75 13.52
N VAL A 92 7.76 -2.92 13.00
CA VAL A 92 9.07 -3.19 12.40
C VAL A 92 8.93 -3.83 11.03
N ILE A 93 9.80 -3.47 10.11
CA ILE A 93 10.02 -4.15 8.84
C ILE A 93 11.32 -4.95 8.94
N TYR A 94 11.22 -6.25 8.70
CA TYR A 94 12.38 -7.12 8.57
C TYR A 94 12.89 -7.15 7.13
N ALA A 95 12.01 -7.29 6.15
CA ALA A 95 12.42 -7.40 4.75
C ALA A 95 11.26 -7.18 3.78
N PHE A 96 11.59 -7.15 2.49
CA PHE A 96 10.68 -7.28 1.36
C PHE A 96 10.95 -8.63 0.70
N ALA A 97 10.03 -9.58 0.85
CA ALA A 97 10.19 -10.94 0.34
C ALA A 97 9.51 -11.12 -1.01
N HIS A 98 10.20 -11.78 -1.95
CA HIS A 98 9.59 -12.21 -3.21
C HIS A 98 8.85 -13.54 -3.03
N THR A 99 7.72 -13.65 -3.74
CA THR A 99 6.99 -14.90 -3.99
C THR A 99 6.24 -15.45 -2.77
N SER A 100 5.79 -14.57 -1.86
CA SER A 100 5.06 -14.97 -0.64
C SER A 100 3.71 -15.66 -0.90
N LYS A 101 3.03 -15.35 -2.02
CA LYS A 101 1.60 -15.68 -2.22
C LYS A 101 0.70 -15.35 -1.00
N GLY A 102 1.10 -14.36 -0.21
CA GLY A 102 0.44 -14.04 1.06
C GLY A 102 0.59 -15.09 2.14
N HIS A 103 1.68 -15.86 2.14
CA HIS A 103 1.97 -16.85 3.16
C HIS A 103 3.48 -16.88 3.51
N TRP A 104 3.80 -16.85 4.79
CA TRP A 104 5.19 -16.69 5.25
C TRP A 104 6.16 -17.77 4.79
N ASN A 105 5.69 -19.01 4.63
CA ASN A 105 6.54 -20.14 4.24
C ASN A 105 6.98 -20.08 2.77
N LEU A 106 6.49 -19.12 1.99
CA LEU A 106 6.86 -18.88 0.59
C LEU A 106 7.67 -17.57 0.43
N CYS A 107 8.17 -16.97 1.50
CA CYS A 107 9.04 -15.78 1.44
C CYS A 107 10.46 -16.12 0.97
N TYR A 108 10.64 -16.50 -0.30
CA TYR A 108 11.87 -17.14 -0.81
C TYR A 108 13.10 -16.23 -0.89
N ALA A 109 12.93 -14.95 -1.22
CA ALA A 109 14.04 -14.02 -1.40
C ALA A 109 13.78 -12.71 -0.64
N PRO A 110 14.24 -12.58 0.62
CA PRO A 110 14.09 -11.36 1.41
C PRO A 110 15.20 -10.35 1.09
N PHE A 111 14.82 -9.09 0.88
CA PHE A 111 15.73 -7.97 0.67
C PHE A 111 15.39 -6.82 1.63
N ILE A 112 16.40 -6.07 2.05
CA ILE A 112 16.19 -4.82 2.79
C ILE A 112 17.32 -3.84 2.44
N GLY A 113 16.96 -2.56 2.28
CA GLY A 113 17.95 -1.48 2.16
C GLY A 113 18.47 -1.08 3.53
N VAL A 114 19.79 -0.97 3.66
CA VAL A 114 20.46 -0.59 4.91
C VAL A 114 21.52 0.48 4.65
N SER A 115 21.78 1.34 5.63
CA SER A 115 22.80 2.39 5.59
C SER A 115 23.56 2.46 6.92
N GLY A 116 24.73 3.11 6.93
CA GLY A 116 25.54 3.29 8.14
C GLY A 116 26.12 1.97 8.68
N GLN A 117 26.22 1.87 10.01
CA GLN A 117 26.70 0.65 10.67
C GLN A 117 25.60 -0.39 10.80
N VAL A 118 25.82 -1.56 10.20
CA VAL A 118 24.82 -2.63 10.11
C VAL A 118 25.19 -3.77 11.04
N ASN A 119 24.25 -4.16 11.92
CA ASN A 119 24.33 -5.38 12.71
C ASN A 119 23.41 -6.45 12.11
N PRO A 120 23.93 -7.55 11.56
CA PRO A 120 23.12 -8.64 10.99
C PRO A 120 22.18 -9.34 11.97
N SER A 121 22.38 -9.20 13.29
CA SER A 121 21.46 -9.76 14.30
C SER A 121 20.32 -8.80 14.65
N ASN A 122 20.41 -7.54 14.23
CA ASN A 122 19.40 -6.51 14.44
C ASN A 122 19.40 -5.61 13.21
N TYR A 123 18.91 -6.14 12.09
CA TYR A 123 18.86 -5.43 10.80
C TYR A 123 17.46 -4.89 10.47
N SER A 124 16.45 -5.22 11.27
CA SER A 124 15.10 -4.67 11.05
C SER A 124 15.10 -3.17 11.29
N SER A 125 14.15 -2.49 10.66
CA SER A 125 13.89 -1.06 10.86
C SER A 125 12.52 -0.86 11.49
N ALA A 126 12.42 0.07 12.44
CA ALA A 126 11.12 0.63 12.79
C ALA A 126 10.50 1.35 11.60
N TYR A 127 9.18 1.45 11.59
CA TYR A 127 8.41 2.27 10.67
C TYR A 127 7.11 2.74 11.33
N THR A 128 6.38 3.60 10.62
CA THR A 128 5.08 4.14 11.03
C THR A 128 4.13 4.14 9.84
N HIS A 129 2.83 3.92 10.05
CA HIS A 129 1.85 3.93 8.95
C HIS A 129 1.72 5.32 8.31
N GLU A 130 2.03 6.40 9.03
CA GLU A 130 2.08 7.76 8.47
C GLU A 130 3.12 7.90 7.35
N LYS A 131 4.15 7.04 7.34
CA LYS A 131 5.20 6.99 6.32
C LYS A 131 5.15 5.69 5.51
N GLU A 132 3.99 5.04 5.48
CA GLU A 132 3.70 3.84 4.70
C GLU A 132 2.57 4.14 3.71
N SER A 133 2.68 3.58 2.51
CA SER A 133 1.64 3.67 1.50
C SER A 133 1.59 2.40 0.68
N ALA A 134 0.37 1.95 0.38
CA ALA A 134 0.13 0.77 -0.45
C ALA A 134 -0.95 1.07 -1.50
N ALA A 135 -0.74 0.56 -2.71
CA ALA A 135 -1.71 0.56 -3.79
C ALA A 135 -1.58 -0.75 -4.58
N PRO A 136 -2.57 -1.13 -5.41
CA PRO A 136 -2.41 -2.28 -6.29
C PRO A 136 -1.13 -2.19 -7.12
N GLY A 137 -0.23 -3.18 -6.97
CA GLY A 137 1.04 -3.22 -7.69
C GLY A 137 2.16 -2.32 -7.14
N TYR A 138 1.96 -1.61 -6.02
CA TYR A 138 2.96 -0.72 -5.43
C TYR A 138 2.91 -0.70 -3.90
N TYR A 139 4.08 -0.70 -3.26
CA TYR A 139 4.20 -0.52 -1.83
C TYR A 139 5.40 0.38 -1.51
N GLN A 140 5.24 1.24 -0.53
CA GLN A 140 6.26 2.14 -0.02
C GLN A 140 6.24 2.15 1.51
N VAL A 141 7.42 2.20 2.11
CA VAL A 141 7.59 2.45 3.54
C VAL A 141 8.90 3.16 3.82
N TYR A 142 8.90 4.03 4.81
CA TYR A 142 10.12 4.65 5.31
C TYR A 142 10.77 3.80 6.40
N LEU A 143 12.02 3.41 6.18
CA LEU A 143 12.81 2.64 7.11
C LEU A 143 13.52 3.61 8.08
N ASP A 144 12.88 3.94 9.21
CA ASP A 144 13.35 4.98 10.13
C ASP A 144 14.79 4.77 10.62
N LYS A 145 15.19 3.52 10.85
CA LYS A 145 16.54 3.18 11.34
C LYS A 145 17.63 3.50 10.34
N TYR A 146 17.33 3.35 9.06
CA TYR A 146 18.29 3.51 7.98
C TYR A 146 18.11 4.80 7.22
N ASP A 147 17.07 5.57 7.54
CA ASP A 147 16.80 6.84 6.89
C ASP A 147 16.63 6.67 5.37
N ILE A 148 15.94 5.58 4.99
CA ILE A 148 15.74 5.14 3.60
C ILE A 148 14.25 5.13 3.29
N ASN A 149 13.86 5.78 2.19
CA ASN A 149 12.57 5.52 1.58
C ASN A 149 12.67 4.28 0.69
N ALA A 150 11.94 3.21 1.04
CA ALA A 150 11.90 1.97 0.29
C ALA A 150 10.60 1.89 -0.51
N GLU A 151 10.71 1.65 -1.82
CA GLU A 151 9.59 1.50 -2.72
C GLU A 151 9.76 0.21 -3.52
N VAL A 152 8.68 -0.57 -3.65
CA VAL A 152 8.67 -1.83 -4.39
C VAL A 152 7.48 -1.91 -5.31
N THR A 153 7.70 -2.51 -6.48
CA THR A 153 6.65 -2.86 -7.44
C THR A 153 6.96 -4.23 -8.06
N SER A 154 6.00 -4.84 -8.74
CA SER A 154 6.19 -6.13 -9.40
C SER A 154 5.58 -6.15 -10.79
N THR A 155 6.21 -6.94 -11.66
CA THR A 155 5.62 -7.42 -12.91
C THR A 155 5.09 -8.83 -12.69
N LEU A 156 4.65 -9.50 -13.75
CA LEU A 156 4.22 -10.89 -13.67
C LEU A 156 5.32 -11.83 -13.14
N ARG A 157 6.61 -11.49 -13.30
CA ARG A 157 7.74 -12.41 -13.04
C ARG A 157 8.97 -11.76 -12.39
N CYS A 158 8.95 -10.46 -12.16
CA CYS A 158 10.06 -9.72 -11.57
C CYS A 158 9.56 -8.76 -10.49
N ALA A 159 10.42 -8.38 -9.57
CA ALA A 159 10.24 -7.25 -8.67
C ALA A 159 11.19 -6.12 -9.06
N PHE A 160 10.79 -4.88 -8.79
CA PHE A 160 11.66 -3.71 -8.83
C PHE A 160 11.68 -3.06 -7.46
N HIS A 161 12.87 -2.71 -6.98
CA HIS A 161 13.07 -2.04 -5.70
C HIS A 161 13.79 -0.72 -5.97
N LYS A 162 13.30 0.36 -5.36
CA LYS A 162 13.96 1.66 -5.31
C LYS A 162 14.20 2.01 -3.84
N TYR A 163 15.46 2.24 -3.49
CA TYR A 163 15.85 2.70 -2.16
C TYR A 163 16.45 4.09 -2.30
N THR A 164 15.84 5.08 -1.68
CA THR A 164 16.34 6.45 -1.65
C THR A 164 17.11 6.68 -0.36
N PHE A 165 18.43 6.82 -0.48
CA PHE A 165 19.34 7.10 0.63
C PHE A 165 19.52 8.61 0.80
N LYS A 166 19.75 9.07 2.03
CA LYS A 166 20.21 10.44 2.25
C LYS A 166 21.64 10.64 1.73
N PRO A 167 22.01 11.88 1.33
CA PRO A 167 23.40 12.23 1.06
C PRO A 167 24.30 11.84 2.24
N GLY A 168 25.46 11.27 1.94
CA GLY A 168 26.45 10.82 2.92
C GLY A 168 27.27 11.96 3.52
#